data_AF-V7PT64-F1
#
_entry.id   AF-V7PT64-F1
#
_cell.length_a   1.000
_cell.length_b   1.000
_cell.length_c   1.000
_cell.angle_alpha   90.00
_cell.angle_beta   90.00
_cell.angle_gamma   90.00
#
_symmetry.space_group_name_H-M   'P 1'
#
loop_
_entity.id
_entity.type
_entity.pdbx_description
1 polymer ?
#
loop_
_entity_poly.entity_id
_entity_poly.type
_entity_poly.pdbx_seq_one_letter_code
_entity_poly.pdbx_strand_id
1 'polypeptide(L)'
;MPFVDKTDEFFKTVEKVDNNYKIKKDRAITQDTQVGEFASKITELLQTGNQKLYNLERYVKQKGIFNDKTEKIEELTYEVKQLITDSTNTLDSLTHYTYSLNIRNPQCRTHIDNIISSLKNKVFDFTKKFKDVLHIRSEHIKKQMSRRQMYSCVSTESAFSNENYKFKPLHDDIDIEGGEKQILKTKEKSSYLHSRADAMENIQKVIGDLAHMFQKVATMVTQQDEMIKRIDEDLDISLTNTREGQHYLLTYFNRLTSTRTLIFQVFFCIFILIIFFVLFS
;
A
#
# COMPACT_ATOMS: atom_id res chain seq x y z
N MET A 1 33.59 -4.13 15.03
CA MET A 1 34.54 -3.84 13.93
C MET A 1 34.15 -2.51 13.33
N PRO A 2 35.06 -1.55 13.14
CA PRO A 2 34.73 -0.30 12.45
C PRO A 2 34.48 -0.57 10.97
N PHE A 3 33.45 0.08 10.41
CA PHE A 3 33.13 0.03 8.98
C PHE A 3 34.25 0.72 8.20
N VAL A 4 34.92 -0.01 7.31
CA VAL A 4 35.94 0.54 6.41
C VAL A 4 35.28 0.69 5.06
N ASP A 5 34.99 1.93 4.68
CA ASP A 5 34.46 2.25 3.37
C ASP A 5 35.56 2.05 2.31
N LYS A 6 35.31 1.14 1.36
CA LYS A 6 36.23 0.81 0.26
C LYS A 6 35.70 1.26 -1.10
N THR A 7 34.68 2.10 -1.10
CA THR A 7 34.01 2.57 -2.33
C THR A 7 35.00 3.25 -3.29
N ASP A 8 35.93 4.06 -2.77
CA ASP A 8 36.96 4.72 -3.58
C ASP A 8 37.99 3.75 -4.17
N GLU A 9 38.35 2.70 -3.43
CA GLU A 9 39.29 1.67 -3.87
C GLU A 9 38.68 0.84 -5.01
N PHE A 10 37.37 0.57 -4.91
CA PHE A 10 36.58 -0.06 -5.96
C PHE A 10 36.55 0.79 -7.23
N PHE A 11 36.18 2.08 -7.14
CA PHE A 11 36.11 2.96 -8.33
C PHE A 11 37.46 3.15 -9.01
N LYS A 12 38.55 3.31 -8.24
CA LYS A 12 39.91 3.37 -8.79
C LYS A 12 40.32 2.08 -9.50
N THR A 13 39.81 0.94 -9.06
CA THR A 13 40.09 -0.35 -9.69
C THR A 13 39.26 -0.53 -10.95
N VAL A 14 37.98 -0.11 -10.94
CA VAL A 14 37.10 -0.12 -12.11
C VAL A 14 37.64 0.79 -13.21
N GLU A 15 38.06 2.01 -12.89
CA GLU A 15 38.63 2.96 -13.85
C GLU A 15 39.92 2.42 -14.52
N LYS A 16 40.72 1.64 -13.78
CA LYS A 16 41.89 0.94 -14.34
C LYS A 16 41.53 -0.21 -15.29
N VAL A 17 40.36 -0.83 -15.11
CA VAL A 17 39.88 -1.98 -15.91
C VAL A 17 39.05 -1.53 -17.12
N ASP A 18 38.40 -0.35 -17.05
CA ASP A 18 37.47 0.17 -18.06
C ASP A 18 38.13 0.51 -19.41
N ASN A 19 39.46 0.66 -19.45
CA ASN A 19 40.19 0.90 -20.70
C ASN A 19 40.15 -0.27 -21.71
N ASN A 20 39.57 -1.43 -21.38
CA ASN A 20 39.50 -2.58 -22.31
C ASN A 20 38.19 -3.37 -22.32
N TYR A 21 37.16 -2.99 -21.58
CA TYR A 21 35.91 -3.75 -21.52
C TYR A 21 34.69 -2.88 -21.83
N LYS A 22 34.18 -2.97 -23.07
CA LYS A 22 32.81 -2.54 -23.37
C LYS A 22 31.85 -3.43 -22.60
N ILE A 23 31.41 -2.98 -21.43
CA ILE A 23 30.30 -3.60 -20.70
C ILE A 23 29.09 -3.55 -21.66
N LYS A 24 28.76 -4.70 -22.26
CA LYS A 24 27.45 -4.85 -22.90
C LYS A 24 26.42 -4.61 -21.80
N LYS A 25 25.71 -3.50 -21.90
CA LYS A 25 24.51 -3.19 -21.13
C LYS A 25 23.40 -4.14 -21.59
N ASP A 26 23.57 -5.44 -21.33
CA ASP A 26 22.62 -6.46 -21.75
C ASP A 26 21.40 -6.42 -20.82
N ARG A 27 20.36 -5.72 -21.30
CA ARG A 27 18.95 -6.16 -21.33
C ARG A 27 18.31 -6.79 -20.06
N ALA A 28 18.70 -6.41 -18.85
CA ALA A 28 17.95 -6.73 -17.63
C ALA A 28 17.04 -5.60 -17.11
N ILE A 29 17.17 -4.38 -17.65
CA ILE A 29 16.55 -3.17 -17.06
C ILE A 29 15.06 -3.04 -17.42
N THR A 30 14.59 -3.59 -18.54
CA THR A 30 13.21 -3.38 -19.02
C THR A 30 12.14 -4.18 -18.26
N GLN A 31 12.46 -5.35 -17.71
CA GLN A 31 11.50 -6.17 -16.95
C GLN A 31 11.20 -5.59 -15.57
N ASP A 32 12.23 -5.10 -14.86
CA ASP A 32 12.05 -4.33 -13.61
C ASP A 32 11.27 -3.02 -13.84
N THR A 33 11.37 -2.44 -15.04
CA THR A 33 10.72 -1.15 -15.33
C THR A 33 9.18 -1.27 -15.30
N GLN A 34 8.60 -2.31 -15.91
CA GLN A 34 7.13 -2.46 -15.97
C GLN A 34 6.54 -2.91 -14.63
N VAL A 35 7.20 -3.84 -13.91
CA VAL A 35 6.79 -4.22 -12.54
C VAL A 35 6.86 -2.99 -11.62
N GLY A 36 7.93 -2.21 -11.72
CA GLY A 36 8.10 -0.97 -10.98
C GLY A 36 7.01 0.06 -11.28
N GLU A 37 6.61 0.20 -12.54
CA GLU A 37 5.53 1.10 -12.95
C GLU A 37 4.18 0.73 -12.32
N PHE A 38 3.79 -0.56 -12.38
CA PHE A 38 2.59 -1.05 -11.72
C PHE A 38 2.65 -0.85 -10.20
N ALA A 39 3.79 -1.19 -9.58
CA ALA A 39 3.98 -1.04 -8.14
C ALA A 39 3.90 0.44 -7.71
N SER A 40 4.48 1.35 -8.48
CA SER A 40 4.42 2.79 -8.25
C SER A 40 2.98 3.29 -8.35
N LYS A 41 2.26 2.91 -9.41
CA LYS A 41 0.85 3.29 -9.62
C LYS A 41 -0.05 2.80 -8.47
N ILE A 42 0.10 1.56 -8.04
CA ILE A 42 -0.66 1.02 -6.89
C ILE A 42 -0.33 1.83 -5.62
N THR A 43 0.96 2.14 -5.41
CA THR A 43 1.39 2.91 -4.23
C THR A 43 0.82 4.33 -4.23
N GLU A 44 0.77 4.99 -5.38
CA GLU A 44 0.18 6.33 -5.54
C GLU A 44 -1.33 6.33 -5.27
N LEU A 45 -2.05 5.35 -5.83
CA LEU A 45 -3.49 5.16 -5.59
C LEU A 45 -3.76 4.92 -4.10
N LEU A 46 -2.97 4.07 -3.45
CA LEU A 46 -3.09 3.80 -2.02
C LEU A 46 -2.75 5.02 -1.16
N GLN A 47 -1.73 5.80 -1.52
CA GLN A 47 -1.37 7.01 -0.79
C GLN A 47 -2.50 8.04 -0.85
N THR A 48 -3.00 8.31 -2.06
CA THR A 48 -4.14 9.20 -2.28
C THR A 48 -5.38 8.69 -1.54
N GLY A 49 -5.63 7.38 -1.60
CA GLY A 49 -6.72 6.72 -0.89
C GLY A 49 -6.62 6.87 0.62
N ASN A 50 -5.43 6.69 1.21
CA ASN A 50 -5.22 6.87 2.65
C ASN A 50 -5.45 8.31 3.11
N GLN A 51 -5.08 9.30 2.30
CA GLN A 51 -5.38 10.71 2.60
C GLN A 51 -6.89 10.99 2.60
N LYS A 52 -7.61 10.50 1.59
CA LYS A 52 -9.07 10.61 1.51
C LYS A 52 -9.76 9.87 2.64
N LEU A 53 -9.28 8.68 2.99
CA LEU A 53 -9.78 7.89 4.10
C LEU A 53 -9.58 8.59 5.44
N TYR A 54 -8.44 9.26 5.66
CA TYR A 54 -8.22 10.07 6.86
C TYR A 54 -9.23 11.22 6.99
N ASN A 55 -9.51 11.92 5.89
CA ASN A 55 -10.54 12.96 5.86
C ASN A 55 -11.93 12.40 6.13
N LEU A 56 -12.26 11.24 5.53
CA LEU A 56 -13.52 10.53 5.77
C LEU A 56 -13.66 10.15 7.24
N GLU A 57 -12.62 9.56 7.84
CA GLU A 57 -12.59 9.19 9.26
C GLU A 57 -12.82 10.42 10.16
N ARG A 58 -12.19 11.56 9.83
CA ARG A 58 -12.40 12.82 10.55
C ARG A 58 -13.86 13.29 10.46
N TYR A 59 -14.49 13.22 9.29
CA TYR A 59 -15.90 13.60 9.14
C TYR A 59 -16.84 12.64 9.85
N VAL A 60 -16.57 11.33 9.78
CA VAL A 60 -17.35 10.31 10.47
C VAL A 60 -17.25 10.48 11.99
N LYS A 61 -16.08 10.85 12.53
CA LYS A 61 -15.86 11.08 13.97
C LYS A 61 -16.37 12.43 14.49
N GLN A 62 -16.59 13.43 13.63
CA GLN A 62 -17.13 14.72 14.04
C GLN A 62 -18.55 14.57 14.61
N LYS A 63 -18.69 14.77 15.93
CA LYS A 63 -19.97 14.66 16.65
C LYS A 63 -20.72 15.99 16.59
N GLY A 64 -21.89 16.01 15.96
CA GLY A 64 -22.77 17.19 15.98
C GLY A 64 -24.08 16.94 15.25
N ILE A 65 -25.21 17.24 15.89
CA ILE A 65 -26.55 17.10 15.28
C ILE A 65 -26.87 18.18 14.22
N PHE A 66 -26.06 19.25 14.17
CA PHE A 66 -26.24 20.41 13.29
C PHE A 66 -25.12 20.61 12.25
N ASN A 67 -24.07 19.78 12.25
CA ASN A 67 -22.94 19.89 11.32
C ASN A 67 -22.74 18.56 10.58
N ASP A 68 -23.81 18.09 9.96
CA ASP A 68 -23.83 16.81 9.27
C ASP A 68 -23.34 16.95 7.83
N LYS A 69 -22.07 16.62 7.61
CA LYS A 69 -21.46 16.63 6.27
C LYS A 69 -21.75 15.32 5.53
N THR A 70 -23.01 14.88 5.50
CA THR A 70 -23.40 13.59 4.88
C THR A 70 -23.00 13.53 3.42
N GLU A 71 -23.21 14.61 2.66
CA GLU A 71 -22.80 14.71 1.25
C GLU A 71 -21.29 14.46 1.06
N LYS A 72 -20.44 15.12 1.85
CA LYS A 72 -18.97 14.93 1.79
C LYS A 72 -18.54 13.53 2.23
N ILE A 73 -19.26 12.93 3.17
CA ILE A 73 -19.01 11.56 3.61
C ILE A 73 -19.34 10.59 2.48
N GLU A 74 -20.46 10.78 1.79
CA GLU A 74 -20.86 9.96 0.66
C GLU A 74 -19.89 10.10 -0.52
N GLU A 75 -19.52 11.33 -0.87
CA GLU A 75 -18.51 11.63 -1.91
C GLU A 75 -17.19 10.89 -1.60
N LEU A 76 -16.60 11.11 -0.43
CA LEU A 76 -15.35 10.44 -0.04
C LEU A 76 -15.50 8.92 0.06
N THR A 77 -16.69 8.42 0.42
CA THR A 77 -16.97 6.98 0.44
C THR A 77 -16.89 6.38 -0.96
N TYR A 78 -17.49 7.03 -1.95
CA TYR A 78 -17.42 6.59 -3.35
C TYR A 78 -16.01 6.72 -3.91
N GLU A 79 -15.30 7.81 -3.63
CA GLU A 79 -13.92 7.99 -4.09
C GLU A 79 -12.98 6.92 -3.51
N VAL A 80 -13.07 6.64 -2.21
CA VAL A 80 -12.25 5.60 -1.57
C VAL A 80 -12.61 4.21 -2.10
N LYS A 81 -13.90 3.91 -2.30
CA LYS A 81 -14.35 2.67 -2.94
C LYS A 81 -13.74 2.51 -4.33
N GLN A 82 -13.74 3.57 -5.15
CA GLN A 82 -13.18 3.52 -6.49
C GLN A 82 -11.67 3.27 -6.44
N LEU A 83 -10.95 3.96 -5.55
CA LEU A 83 -9.50 3.76 -5.38
C LEU A 83 -9.14 2.33 -4.96
N ILE A 84 -9.94 1.69 -4.08
CA ILE A 84 -9.75 0.28 -3.73
C ILE A 84 -9.95 -0.61 -4.96
N THR A 85 -11.00 -0.33 -5.74
CA THR A 85 -11.31 -1.09 -6.97
C THR A 85 -10.17 -0.98 -7.98
N ASP A 86 -9.69 0.24 -8.24
CA ASP A 86 -8.61 0.51 -9.20
C ASP A 86 -7.28 -0.10 -8.74
N SER A 87 -6.96 0.01 -7.44
CA SER A 87 -5.77 -0.60 -6.85
C SER A 87 -5.81 -2.12 -6.97
N THR A 88 -6.97 -2.74 -6.71
CA THR A 88 -7.15 -4.19 -6.80
C THR A 88 -7.05 -4.68 -8.25
N ASN A 89 -7.67 -3.98 -9.21
CA ASN A 89 -7.58 -4.33 -10.62
C ASN A 89 -6.16 -4.18 -11.18
N THR A 90 -5.45 -3.13 -10.76
CA THR A 90 -4.05 -2.92 -11.13
C THR A 90 -3.16 -4.02 -10.53
N LEU A 91 -3.43 -4.44 -9.30
CA LEU A 91 -2.74 -5.53 -8.62
C LEU A 91 -2.98 -6.90 -9.28
N ASP A 92 -4.19 -7.17 -9.75
CA ASP A 92 -4.50 -8.36 -10.56
C ASP A 92 -3.73 -8.33 -11.88
N SER A 93 -3.71 -7.17 -12.55
CA SER A 93 -2.97 -6.99 -13.80
C SER A 93 -1.49 -7.24 -13.62
N LEU A 94 -0.90 -6.72 -12.52
CA LEU A 94 0.47 -6.99 -12.14
C LEU A 94 0.68 -8.49 -11.89
N THR A 95 -0.18 -9.11 -11.09
CA THR A 95 -0.08 -10.54 -10.76
C THR A 95 -0.15 -11.42 -12.02
N HIS A 96 -1.05 -11.12 -12.95
CA HIS A 96 -1.15 -11.83 -14.23
C HIS A 96 0.09 -11.59 -15.11
N TYR A 97 0.56 -10.34 -15.17
CA TYR A 97 1.79 -9.99 -15.89
C TYR A 97 2.98 -10.80 -15.36
N THR A 98 3.15 -10.91 -14.04
CA THR A 98 4.27 -11.65 -13.47
C THR A 98 4.17 -13.16 -13.69
N TYR A 99 2.97 -13.74 -13.76
CA TYR A 99 2.80 -15.14 -14.18
C TYR A 99 3.14 -15.36 -15.66
N SER A 100 2.93 -14.35 -16.51
CA SER A 100 3.29 -14.41 -17.94
C SER A 100 4.79 -14.22 -18.20
N LEU A 101 5.53 -13.67 -17.23
CA LEU A 101 6.97 -13.49 -17.34
C LEU A 101 7.70 -14.82 -17.18
N ASN A 102 8.44 -15.23 -18.20
CA ASN A 102 9.41 -16.32 -18.09
C ASN A 102 10.69 -15.80 -17.42
N ILE A 103 10.63 -15.58 -16.10
CA ILE A 103 11.77 -15.08 -15.32
C ILE A 103 12.76 -16.22 -15.11
N ARG A 104 13.88 -16.14 -15.83
CA ARG A 104 14.94 -17.16 -15.79
C ARG A 104 15.85 -17.04 -14.58
N ASN A 105 15.88 -15.87 -13.94
CA ASN A 105 16.68 -15.58 -12.75
C ASN A 105 15.81 -15.78 -11.48
N PRO A 106 16.15 -16.72 -10.58
CA PRO A 106 15.33 -17.01 -9.40
C PRO A 106 15.25 -15.83 -8.43
N GLN A 107 16.31 -15.04 -8.27
CA GLN A 107 16.36 -13.88 -7.38
C GLN A 107 15.41 -12.76 -7.85
N CYS A 108 15.37 -12.50 -9.16
CA CYS A 108 14.43 -11.53 -9.74
C CYS A 108 12.98 -11.96 -9.51
N ARG A 109 12.69 -13.26 -9.60
CA ARG A 109 11.37 -13.82 -9.31
C ARG A 109 10.98 -13.62 -7.84
N THR A 110 11.87 -13.93 -6.90
CA THR A 110 11.61 -13.72 -5.46
C THR A 110 11.40 -12.24 -5.13
N HIS A 111 12.21 -11.34 -5.71
CA HIS A 111 12.04 -9.90 -5.53
C HIS A 111 10.67 -9.41 -5.99
N ILE A 112 10.24 -9.83 -7.18
CA ILE A 112 8.92 -9.50 -7.74
C ILE A 112 7.80 -10.05 -6.88
N ASP A 113 7.93 -11.30 -6.42
CA ASP A 113 6.94 -11.91 -5.54
C ASP A 113 6.82 -11.17 -4.19
N ASN A 114 7.95 -10.76 -3.59
CA ASN A 114 7.97 -9.94 -2.37
C ASN A 114 7.28 -8.57 -2.55
N ILE A 115 7.49 -7.92 -3.71
CA ILE A 115 6.79 -6.68 -4.05
C ILE A 115 5.28 -6.92 -4.09
N ILE A 116 4.83 -7.96 -4.80
CA ILE A 116 3.40 -8.30 -4.91
C ILE A 116 2.80 -8.57 -3.53
N SER A 117 3.49 -9.36 -2.69
CA SER A 117 3.01 -9.65 -1.33
C SER A 117 2.92 -8.39 -0.46
N SER A 118 3.92 -7.49 -0.54
CA SER A 118 3.87 -6.21 0.16
C SER A 118 2.68 -5.36 -0.31
N LEU A 119 2.44 -5.28 -1.61
CA LEU A 119 1.33 -4.53 -2.18
C LEU A 119 -0.03 -5.14 -1.81
N LYS A 120 -0.18 -6.47 -1.87
CA LYS A 120 -1.38 -7.18 -1.43
C LYS A 120 -1.72 -6.89 0.02
N ASN A 121 -0.74 -6.97 0.91
CA ASN A 121 -0.92 -6.65 2.33
C ASN A 121 -1.32 -5.18 2.53
N LYS A 122 -0.69 -4.24 1.80
CA LYS A 122 -1.07 -2.81 1.87
C LYS A 122 -2.49 -2.55 1.38
N VAL A 123 -2.92 -3.19 0.27
CA VAL A 123 -4.30 -3.10 -0.23
C VAL A 123 -5.26 -3.69 0.80
N PHE A 124 -4.95 -4.86 1.36
CA PHE A 124 -5.75 -5.51 2.40
C PHE A 124 -5.95 -4.61 3.62
N ASP A 125 -4.86 -4.04 4.14
CA ASP A 125 -4.92 -3.13 5.28
C ASP A 125 -5.72 -1.86 4.99
N PHE A 126 -5.58 -1.31 3.78
CA PHE A 126 -6.35 -0.16 3.33
C PHE A 126 -7.86 -0.47 3.25
N THR A 127 -8.23 -1.60 2.64
CA THR A 127 -9.62 -2.10 2.58
C THR A 127 -10.20 -2.34 3.97
N LYS A 128 -9.40 -2.92 4.89
CA LYS A 128 -9.79 -3.13 6.28
C LYS A 128 -10.07 -1.83 7.01
N LYS A 129 -9.17 -0.84 6.92
CA LYS A 129 -9.36 0.48 7.54
C LYS A 129 -10.62 1.17 7.01
N PHE A 130 -10.86 1.09 5.70
CA PHE A 130 -12.07 1.64 5.10
C PHE A 130 -13.35 0.98 5.66
N LYS A 131 -13.36 -0.36 5.76
CA LYS A 131 -14.46 -1.11 6.40
C LYS A 131 -14.75 -0.60 7.81
N ASP A 132 -13.71 -0.41 8.61
CA ASP A 132 -13.84 0.03 10.01
C ASP A 132 -14.46 1.43 10.08
N VAL A 133 -14.06 2.35 9.20
CA VAL A 133 -14.63 3.70 9.10
C VAL A 133 -16.11 3.66 8.71
N LEU A 134 -16.49 2.84 7.73
CA LEU A 134 -17.90 2.67 7.34
C LEU A 134 -18.74 2.07 8.47
N HIS A 135 -18.18 1.14 9.24
CA HIS A 135 -18.86 0.57 10.40
C HIS A 135 -19.10 1.64 11.48
N ILE A 136 -18.10 2.47 11.80
CA ILE A 136 -18.25 3.61 12.72
C ILE A 136 -19.36 4.55 12.22
N ARG A 137 -19.39 4.85 10.92
CA ARG A 137 -20.42 5.70 10.32
C ARG A 137 -21.81 5.11 10.45
N SER A 138 -21.97 3.82 10.16
CA SER A 138 -23.23 3.09 10.32
C SER A 138 -23.74 3.17 11.77
N GLU A 139 -22.86 2.92 12.74
CA GLU A 139 -23.18 3.01 14.16
C GLU A 139 -23.56 4.43 14.58
N HIS A 140 -22.89 5.45 14.05
CA HIS A 140 -23.23 6.85 14.30
C HIS A 140 -24.61 7.21 13.77
N ILE A 141 -24.95 6.78 12.54
CA ILE A 141 -26.29 7.00 11.96
C ILE A 141 -27.36 6.32 12.82
N LYS A 142 -27.17 5.06 13.21
CA LYS A 142 -28.11 4.32 14.10
C LYS A 142 -28.32 5.02 15.43
N LYS A 143 -27.24 5.38 16.14
CA LYS A 143 -27.33 6.08 17.43
C LYS A 143 -28.05 7.41 17.31
N GLN A 144 -27.81 8.14 16.22
CA GLN A 144 -28.47 9.41 15.98
C GLN A 144 -29.96 9.26 15.68
N MET A 145 -30.34 8.26 14.88
CA MET A 145 -31.73 7.90 14.64
C MET A 145 -32.43 7.49 15.95
N SER A 146 -31.82 6.59 16.74
CA SER A 146 -32.37 6.11 18.02
C SER A 146 -32.56 7.25 19.03
N ARG A 147 -31.55 8.11 19.21
CA ARG A 147 -31.69 9.31 20.04
C ARG A 147 -32.83 10.19 19.53
N ARG A 148 -32.91 10.43 18.23
CA ARG A 148 -34.01 11.23 17.68
C ARG A 148 -35.36 10.56 17.92
N GLN A 149 -35.52 9.25 17.71
CA GLN A 149 -36.77 8.54 18.04
C GLN A 149 -37.16 8.72 19.51
N MET A 150 -36.20 8.65 20.43
CA MET A 150 -36.42 8.85 21.87
C MET A 150 -36.85 10.29 22.22
N TYR A 151 -36.38 11.30 21.48
CA TYR A 151 -36.66 12.71 21.76
C TYR A 151 -37.65 13.37 20.77
N SER A 152 -38.03 12.71 19.68
CA SER A 152 -38.92 13.22 18.63
C SER A 152 -40.36 12.75 18.78
N CYS A 153 -40.63 11.82 19.69
CA CYS A 153 -41.98 11.33 20.01
C CYS A 153 -42.68 12.12 21.12
N VAL A 154 -42.08 13.17 21.69
CA VAL A 154 -42.81 14.13 22.53
C VAL A 154 -43.50 15.15 21.62
N SER A 155 -44.50 14.67 20.88
CA SER A 155 -45.55 15.53 20.34
C SER A 155 -46.56 15.72 21.47
N THR A 156 -46.48 16.89 22.10
CA THR A 156 -47.56 17.74 22.63
C THR A 156 -49.02 17.23 22.55
N GLU A 157 -49.33 16.07 23.10
CA GLU A 157 -50.73 15.66 23.36
C GLU A 157 -50.97 15.22 24.80
N SER A 158 -49.93 15.07 25.63
CA SER A 158 -50.07 14.60 27.02
C SER A 158 -49.67 15.62 28.10
N ALA A 159 -49.40 16.88 27.75
CA ALA A 159 -48.93 17.88 28.72
C ALA A 159 -50.03 18.74 29.37
N PHE A 160 -51.30 18.71 28.91
CA PHE A 160 -52.38 19.49 29.54
C PHE A 160 -53.73 18.75 29.51
N SER A 161 -53.82 17.67 30.26
CA SER A 161 -55.10 17.11 30.71
C SER A 161 -55.01 16.87 32.22
N ASN A 162 -54.74 17.93 32.97
CA ASN A 162 -54.92 17.91 34.40
C ASN A 162 -55.92 19.02 34.75
N GLU A 163 -57.17 18.62 34.99
CA GLU A 163 -58.29 19.52 35.35
C GLU A 163 -58.05 20.33 36.64
N ASN A 164 -56.96 20.08 37.38
CA ASN A 164 -56.67 20.77 38.64
C ASN A 164 -55.66 21.93 38.57
N TYR A 165 -55.09 22.25 37.40
CA TYR A 165 -54.22 23.41 37.25
C TYR A 165 -54.77 24.35 36.18
N LYS A 166 -55.75 25.16 36.60
CA LYS A 166 -56.25 26.30 35.82
C LYS A 166 -55.16 27.37 35.77
N PHE A 167 -54.26 27.26 34.80
CA PHE A 167 -53.39 28.36 34.43
C PHE A 167 -54.28 29.51 33.93
N LYS A 168 -54.46 30.54 34.77
CA LYS A 168 -55.04 31.81 34.33
C LYS A 168 -53.95 32.53 33.53
N PRO A 169 -54.13 32.79 32.23
CA PRO A 169 -53.25 33.69 31.53
C PRO A 169 -53.43 35.06 32.19
N LEU A 170 -52.34 35.70 32.60
CA LEU A 170 -52.40 37.13 32.89
C LEU A 170 -52.80 37.84 31.59
N HIS A 171 -53.96 38.48 31.67
CA HIS A 171 -54.45 39.45 30.71
C HIS A 171 -53.48 40.63 30.75
N ASP A 172 -52.72 40.80 29.67
CA ASP A 172 -52.26 42.11 29.22
C ASP A 172 -52.26 42.07 27.69
N ASP A 173 -52.91 43.08 27.15
CA ASP A 173 -53.29 43.23 25.76
C ASP A 173 -52.08 43.21 24.83
N ILE A 174 -51.89 42.11 24.11
CA ILE A 174 -51.04 42.09 22.91
C ILE A 174 -51.84 41.38 21.82
N ASP A 175 -52.51 42.22 21.04
CA ASP A 175 -53.14 41.91 19.77
C ASP A 175 -52.05 41.48 18.77
N ILE A 176 -51.87 40.18 18.56
CA ILE A 176 -51.05 39.64 17.45
C ILE A 176 -51.91 38.63 16.68
N GLU A 177 -52.76 39.21 15.85
CA GLU A 177 -53.21 38.68 14.58
C GLU A 177 -52.00 38.14 13.79
N GLY A 178 -51.88 36.81 13.66
CA GLY A 178 -50.72 36.18 13.03
C GLY A 178 -50.66 34.66 13.20
N GLY A 179 -51.81 33.98 13.10
CA GLY A 179 -51.92 32.54 13.15
C GLY A 179 -51.38 31.86 11.89
N GLU A 180 -50.07 31.90 11.66
CA GLU A 180 -49.44 31.12 10.58
C GLU A 180 -47.98 30.75 10.87
N LYS A 181 -47.66 30.22 12.05
CA LYS A 181 -46.31 29.65 12.31
C LYS A 181 -46.34 28.44 13.24
N GLN A 182 -46.84 27.30 12.76
CA GLN A 182 -46.46 26.00 13.37
C GLN A 182 -46.46 24.79 12.43
N ILE A 183 -46.85 24.91 11.15
CA ILE A 183 -46.80 23.79 10.19
C ILE A 183 -45.41 23.63 9.54
N LEU A 184 -44.55 24.67 9.58
CA LEU A 184 -43.23 24.64 8.92
C LEU A 184 -42.19 23.73 9.60
N LYS A 185 -42.32 23.43 10.90
CA LYS A 185 -41.32 22.63 11.65
C LYS A 185 -41.44 21.11 11.45
N THR A 186 -42.57 20.62 10.98
CA THR A 186 -42.77 19.17 10.74
C THR A 186 -42.17 18.75 9.39
N LYS A 187 -42.20 19.63 8.38
CA LYS A 187 -41.70 19.33 7.02
C LYS A 187 -40.16 19.16 7.00
N GLU A 188 -39.41 19.96 7.76
CA GLU A 188 -37.95 19.80 7.90
C GLU A 188 -37.55 18.51 8.64
N LYS A 189 -38.32 18.08 9.65
CA LYS A 189 -38.05 16.83 10.39
C LYS A 189 -38.15 15.61 9.48
N SER A 190 -39.12 15.58 8.56
CA SER A 190 -39.31 14.45 7.63
C SER A 190 -38.18 14.36 6.60
N SER A 191 -37.72 15.49 6.06
CA SER A 191 -36.63 15.53 5.06
C SER A 191 -35.31 14.99 5.64
N TYR A 192 -34.99 15.36 6.88
CA TYR A 192 -33.81 14.86 7.56
C TYR A 192 -33.85 13.35 7.81
N LEU A 193 -35.01 12.80 8.22
CA LEU A 193 -35.15 11.35 8.45
C LEU A 193 -34.97 10.56 7.16
N HIS A 194 -35.50 11.06 6.04
CA HIS A 194 -35.34 10.44 4.73
C HIS A 194 -33.87 10.40 4.29
N SER A 195 -33.18 11.55 4.31
CA SER A 195 -31.75 11.63 3.96
C SER A 195 -30.87 10.69 4.81
N ARG A 196 -31.25 10.44 6.08
CA ARG A 196 -30.54 9.49 6.93
C ARG A 196 -30.81 8.04 6.59
N ALA A 197 -32.03 7.71 6.19
CA ALA A 197 -32.36 6.38 5.70
C ALA A 197 -31.57 6.08 4.41
N ASP A 198 -31.54 7.03 3.48
CA ASP A 198 -30.82 6.91 2.21
C ASP A 198 -29.30 6.76 2.44
N ALA A 199 -28.73 7.60 3.30
CA ALA A 199 -27.31 7.50 3.66
C ALA A 199 -26.96 6.15 4.31
N MET A 200 -27.87 5.61 5.14
CA MET A 200 -27.68 4.30 5.77
C MET A 200 -27.72 3.18 4.73
N GLU A 201 -28.70 3.21 3.83
CA GLU A 201 -28.83 2.26 2.73
C GLU A 201 -27.57 2.25 1.85
N ASN A 202 -27.08 3.44 1.47
CA ASN A 202 -25.86 3.58 0.69
C ASN A 202 -24.64 3.00 1.43
N ILE A 203 -24.47 3.31 2.72
CA ILE A 203 -23.37 2.75 3.52
C ILE A 203 -23.48 1.21 3.61
N GLN A 204 -24.68 0.64 3.78
CA GLN A 204 -24.85 -0.81 3.78
C GLN A 204 -24.50 -1.44 2.42
N LYS A 205 -24.91 -0.80 1.31
CA LYS A 205 -24.54 -1.23 -0.04
C LYS A 205 -23.03 -1.23 -0.23
N VAL A 206 -22.35 -0.15 0.16
CA VAL A 206 -20.88 -0.05 0.06
C VAL A 206 -20.18 -1.09 0.94
N ILE A 207 -20.69 -1.36 2.14
CA ILE A 207 -20.16 -2.44 3.01
C ILE A 207 -20.34 -3.81 2.34
N GLY A 208 -21.47 -4.06 1.68
CA GLY A 208 -21.72 -5.28 0.91
C GLY A 208 -20.75 -5.44 -0.26
N ASP A 209 -20.58 -4.40 -1.07
CA ASP A 209 -19.60 -4.36 -2.16
C ASP A 209 -18.17 -4.60 -1.63
N LEU A 210 -17.85 -4.00 -0.48
CA LEU A 210 -16.55 -4.14 0.18
C LEU A 210 -16.31 -5.56 0.68
N ALA A 211 -17.35 -6.30 1.09
CA ALA A 211 -17.20 -7.70 1.50
C ALA A 211 -16.71 -8.57 0.33
N HIS A 212 -17.22 -8.34 -0.88
CA HIS A 212 -16.73 -9.01 -2.09
C HIS A 212 -15.28 -8.64 -2.41
N MET A 213 -14.93 -7.35 -2.34
CA MET A 213 -13.54 -6.90 -2.55
C MET A 213 -12.60 -7.47 -1.49
N PHE A 214 -13.02 -7.47 -0.23
CA PHE A 214 -12.25 -7.99 0.89
C PHE A 214 -12.00 -9.49 0.73
N GLN A 215 -13.00 -10.26 0.32
CA GLN A 215 -12.82 -11.69 0.03
C GLN A 215 -11.80 -11.89 -1.09
N LYS A 216 -11.88 -11.11 -2.17
CA LYS A 216 -10.96 -11.17 -3.30
C LYS A 216 -9.51 -10.88 -2.87
N VAL A 217 -9.29 -9.82 -2.10
CA VAL A 217 -7.96 -9.46 -1.59
C VAL A 217 -7.48 -10.47 -0.54
N ALA A 218 -8.36 -10.99 0.31
CA ALA A 218 -8.02 -12.02 1.29
C ALA A 218 -7.53 -13.30 0.58
N THR A 219 -8.23 -13.77 -0.46
CA THR A 219 -7.77 -14.91 -1.25
C THR A 219 -6.45 -14.66 -1.95
N MET A 220 -6.21 -13.42 -2.40
CA MET A 220 -4.92 -13.05 -3.00
C MET A 220 -3.75 -13.12 -1.99
N VAL A 221 -4.02 -12.82 -0.71
CA VAL A 221 -3.03 -12.86 0.37
C VAL A 221 -2.84 -14.29 0.87
N THR A 222 -3.91 -15.05 1.12
CA THR A 222 -3.82 -16.43 1.64
C THR A 222 -3.18 -17.39 0.64
N GLN A 223 -3.36 -17.17 -0.66
CA GLN A 223 -2.69 -17.96 -1.70
C GLN A 223 -1.15 -17.78 -1.69
N GLN A 224 -0.61 -16.76 -0.99
CA GLN A 224 0.81 -16.44 -0.96
C GLN A 224 1.53 -16.76 0.37
N ASP A 225 0.85 -17.27 1.39
CA ASP A 225 1.43 -17.52 2.73
C ASP A 225 2.51 -18.63 2.76
N GLU A 226 2.71 -19.37 1.66
CA GLU A 226 3.80 -20.35 1.54
C GLU A 226 5.16 -19.74 1.12
N MET A 227 5.21 -18.49 0.66
CA MET A 227 6.45 -17.89 0.13
C MET A 227 7.27 -17.09 1.14
N ILE A 228 6.64 -16.59 2.22
CA ILE A 228 7.33 -15.82 3.28
C ILE A 228 8.32 -16.69 4.07
N LYS A 229 8.20 -18.02 4.02
CA LYS A 229 9.15 -18.97 4.65
C LYS A 229 10.47 -19.16 3.89
N ARG A 230 10.69 -18.49 2.75
CA ARG A 230 11.90 -18.66 1.92
C ARG A 230 12.90 -17.50 1.97
N ILE A 231 12.77 -16.59 2.93
CA ILE A 231 13.81 -15.57 3.15
C ILE A 231 15.16 -16.23 3.53
N ASP A 232 15.13 -17.44 4.13
CA ASP A 232 16.34 -18.19 4.45
C ASP A 232 17.05 -18.79 3.20
N GLU A 233 16.36 -18.98 2.07
CA GLU A 233 16.97 -19.52 0.83
C GLU A 233 17.72 -18.44 0.02
N ASP A 234 17.30 -17.17 0.05
CA ASP A 234 17.90 -16.08 -0.74
C ASP A 234 19.32 -15.67 -0.25
N LEU A 235 19.61 -15.84 1.06
CA LEU A 235 20.96 -15.64 1.60
C LEU A 235 21.93 -16.70 1.07
N ASP A 236 21.48 -17.95 0.91
CA ASP A 236 22.32 -19.06 0.49
C ASP A 236 22.70 -18.95 -0.99
N ILE A 237 21.78 -18.42 -1.82
CA ILE A 237 22.06 -18.16 -3.24
C ILE A 237 23.05 -16.98 -3.43
N SER A 238 22.92 -15.93 -2.61
CA SER A 238 23.90 -14.82 -2.63
C SER A 238 25.28 -15.26 -2.15
N LEU A 239 25.32 -16.15 -1.14
CA LEU A 239 26.54 -16.74 -0.62
C LEU A 239 27.21 -17.65 -1.65
N THR A 240 26.44 -18.49 -2.36
CA THR A 240 26.97 -19.35 -3.44
C THR A 240 27.48 -18.53 -4.62
N ASN A 241 26.75 -17.54 -5.12
CA ASN A 241 27.23 -16.65 -6.19
C ASN A 241 28.51 -15.89 -5.81
N THR A 242 28.60 -15.42 -4.55
CA THR A 242 29.81 -14.75 -4.03
C THR A 242 30.98 -15.73 -3.94
N ARG A 243 30.72 -16.96 -3.48
CA ARG A 243 31.72 -18.04 -3.37
C ARG A 243 32.24 -18.47 -4.73
N GLU A 244 31.37 -18.59 -5.73
CA GLU A 244 31.75 -18.84 -7.12
C GLU A 244 32.62 -17.69 -7.66
N GLY A 245 32.23 -16.43 -7.41
CA GLY A 245 33.05 -15.26 -7.75
C GLY A 245 34.45 -15.28 -7.12
N GLN A 246 34.56 -15.67 -5.84
CA GLN A 246 35.84 -15.86 -5.15
C GLN A 246 36.67 -16.98 -5.79
N HIS A 247 36.04 -18.08 -6.18
CA HIS A 247 36.70 -19.20 -6.86
C HIS A 247 37.27 -18.79 -8.23
N TYR A 248 36.53 -18.01 -9.01
CA TYR A 248 37.03 -17.46 -10.27
C TYR A 248 38.21 -16.50 -10.07
N LEU A 249 38.15 -15.64 -9.04
CA LEU A 249 39.23 -14.73 -8.71
C LEU A 249 40.51 -15.49 -8.30
N LEU A 250 40.37 -16.55 -7.50
CA LEU A 250 41.46 -17.39 -7.05
C LEU A 250 42.07 -18.19 -8.20
N THR A 251 41.24 -18.74 -9.09
CA THR A 251 41.68 -19.45 -10.29
C THR A 251 42.45 -18.53 -11.23
N TYR A 252 41.96 -17.30 -11.43
CA TYR A 252 42.65 -16.29 -12.22
C TYR A 252 43.98 -15.85 -11.59
N PHE A 253 44.01 -15.64 -10.28
CA PHE A 253 45.23 -15.32 -9.53
C PHE A 253 46.28 -16.44 -9.64
N ASN A 254 45.87 -17.70 -9.51
CA ASN A 254 46.77 -18.85 -9.66
C ASN A 254 47.32 -18.97 -11.09
N ARG A 255 46.50 -18.65 -12.11
CA ARG A 255 46.95 -18.58 -13.50
C ARG A 255 47.99 -17.46 -13.72
N LEU A 256 47.79 -16.29 -13.12
CA LEU A 256 48.76 -15.18 -13.17
C LEU A 256 50.05 -15.49 -12.39
N THR A 257 49.96 -16.20 -11.26
CA THR A 257 51.14 -16.59 -10.47
C THR A 257 51.98 -17.64 -11.20
N SER A 258 51.34 -18.57 -11.91
CA SER A 258 52.01 -19.62 -12.69
C SER A 258 52.94 -19.07 -13.79
N THR A 259 52.59 -17.95 -14.43
CA THR A 259 53.42 -17.35 -15.49
C THR A 259 54.75 -16.81 -14.96
N ARG A 260 54.82 -16.41 -13.69
CA ARG A 260 56.06 -15.93 -13.04
C ARG A 260 57.05 -17.05 -12.75
N THR A 261 56.58 -18.26 -12.48
CA THR A 261 57.46 -19.43 -12.32
C THR A 261 57.96 -19.91 -13.68
N LEU A 262 57.11 -19.88 -14.71
CA LEU A 262 57.48 -20.26 -16.08
C LEU A 262 58.55 -19.34 -16.67
N ILE A 263 58.43 -18.02 -16.49
CA ILE A 263 59.44 -17.07 -16.99
C ILE A 263 60.80 -17.28 -16.31
N PHE A 264 60.82 -17.62 -15.02
CA PHE A 264 62.06 -17.88 -14.28
C PHE A 264 62.77 -19.15 -14.79
N GLN A 265 62.01 -20.20 -15.09
CA GLN A 265 62.54 -21.44 -15.67
C GLN A 265 63.13 -21.22 -17.07
N VAL A 266 62.47 -20.43 -17.93
CA VAL A 266 63.00 -20.08 -19.26
C VAL A 266 64.30 -19.29 -19.14
N PHE A 267 64.36 -18.32 -18.23
CA PHE A 267 65.57 -17.52 -18.01
C PHE A 267 66.74 -18.38 -17.51
N PHE A 268 66.48 -19.34 -16.63
CA PHE A 268 67.48 -20.29 -16.14
C PHE A 268 68.04 -21.19 -17.26
N CYS A 269 67.18 -21.69 -18.16
CA CYS A 269 67.63 -22.45 -19.33
C CYS A 269 68.53 -21.61 -20.26
N ILE A 270 68.16 -20.36 -20.53
CA ILE A 270 68.97 -19.44 -21.34
C ILE A 270 70.33 -19.18 -20.67
N PHE A 271 70.35 -18.96 -19.35
CA PHE A 271 71.58 -18.73 -18.59
C PHE A 271 72.55 -19.91 -18.66
N ILE A 272 72.05 -21.14 -18.53
CA ILE A 272 72.86 -22.35 -18.71
C ILE A 272 73.42 -22.45 -20.13
N LEU A 273 72.61 -22.14 -21.15
CA LEU A 273 73.02 -22.19 -22.55
C LEU A 273 74.16 -21.19 -22.82
N ILE A 274 74.07 -19.98 -22.25
CA ILE A 274 75.13 -18.97 -22.35
C ILE A 274 76.43 -19.47 -21.70
N ILE A 275 76.37 -20.03 -20.49
CA ILE A 275 77.55 -20.57 -19.80
C ILE A 275 78.17 -21.70 -20.61
N PHE A 276 77.36 -22.61 -21.14
CA PHE A 276 77.82 -23.71 -21.98
C PHE A 276 78.54 -23.20 -23.24
N PHE A 277 77.97 -22.19 -23.91
CA PHE A 277 78.56 -21.60 -25.11
C PHE A 277 79.90 -20.89 -24.81
N VAL A 278 80.04 -20.24 -23.66
CA VAL A 278 81.29 -19.61 -23.23
C VAL A 278 82.36 -20.64 -22.85
N LEU A 279 81.98 -21.78 -22.28
CA LEU A 279 82.92 -22.83 -21.87
C LEU A 279 83.39 -23.73 -23.03
N PHE A 280 82.56 -23.89 -24.07
CA PHE A 280 82.84 -24.73 -25.24
C PHE A 280 83.21 -23.94 -26.50
N SER A 281 83.28 -22.61 -26.42
CA SER A 281 83.89 -21.74 -27.44
C SER A 281 85.35 -21.47 -27.12
#